data_AF-A0A672T7X0-F1
#
_entry.id   AF-A0A672T7X0-F1
#
_cell.length_a   1.000
_cell.length_b   1.000
_cell.length_c   1.000
_cell.angle_alpha   90.00
_cell.angle_beta   90.00
_cell.angle_gamma   90.00
#
_symmetry.space_group_name_H-M   'P 1'
#
loop_
_entity.id
_entity.type
_entity.pdbx_description
1 polymer ?
#
loop_
_entity_poly.entity_id
_entity_poly.type
_entity_poly.pdbx_seq_one_letter_code
_entity_poly.pdbx_strand_id
1 'polypeptide(L)'
;MKTQKCAGLHMLLLLYVRLMLAVDAYRPQRDINQERWEQELREAGSLDELLMLTEYPDWKLWRCRLKLKHFEYATPPENRRSTRYAAASFSPEMLKDIDDEWQKTQCMPRETCVDVAKELGTNTAVFFKPPCVSVFRCGGCCNKEGVTCRNTSVTYVNKTILSVSLAPYKTGPEPVLVKIANHTECMCQEHSLIRRHVREKHKKSCSPTRKPEDKRLCNKGLIWDWMAERCVTYPSSKQAAREKTTMNTTP
;
A
#
# COMPACT_ATOMS: atom_id res chain seq x y z
N MET A 1 -40.79 -48.68 -68.56
CA MET A 1 -39.79 -48.62 -67.45
C MET A 1 -38.92 -47.35 -67.40
N LYS A 2 -39.03 -46.38 -68.33
CA LYS A 2 -38.24 -45.12 -68.28
C LYS A 2 -38.96 -43.95 -67.58
N THR A 3 -40.29 -43.88 -67.66
CA THR A 3 -41.12 -42.84 -67.01
C THR A 3 -41.17 -42.95 -65.49
N GLN A 4 -41.17 -44.17 -64.93
CA GLN A 4 -41.18 -44.42 -63.49
C GLN A 4 -39.90 -43.91 -62.78
N LYS A 5 -38.74 -44.02 -63.44
CA LYS A 5 -37.45 -43.57 -62.90
C LYS A 5 -37.33 -42.03 -62.91
N CYS A 6 -37.90 -41.38 -63.94
CA CYS A 6 -37.89 -39.92 -64.06
C CYS A 6 -38.78 -39.25 -63.00
N ALA A 7 -39.96 -39.82 -62.72
CA ALA A 7 -40.84 -39.35 -61.66
C ALA A 7 -40.20 -39.49 -60.27
N GLY A 8 -39.49 -40.59 -60.01
CA GLY A 8 -38.76 -40.78 -58.75
C GLY A 8 -37.63 -39.77 -58.55
N LEU A 9 -36.89 -39.45 -59.62
CA LEU A 9 -35.80 -38.47 -59.56
C LEU A 9 -36.30 -37.03 -59.39
N HIS A 10 -37.40 -36.67 -60.06
CA HIS A 10 -38.07 -35.39 -59.85
C HIS A 10 -38.65 -35.24 -58.44
N MET A 11 -39.25 -36.30 -57.89
CA MET A 11 -39.74 -36.30 -56.51
C MET A 11 -38.60 -36.13 -55.50
N LEU A 12 -37.45 -36.78 -55.72
CA LEU A 12 -36.25 -36.61 -54.90
C LEU A 12 -35.68 -35.20 -54.99
N LEU A 13 -35.63 -34.61 -56.19
CA LEU A 13 -35.14 -33.24 -56.39
C LEU A 13 -36.07 -32.21 -55.72
N LEU A 14 -37.38 -32.40 -55.83
CA LEU A 14 -38.39 -31.55 -55.18
C LEU A 14 -38.34 -31.68 -53.65
N LEU A 15 -38.11 -32.89 -53.12
CA LEU A 15 -37.88 -33.12 -51.70
C LEU A 15 -36.60 -32.44 -51.22
N TYR A 16 -35.51 -32.52 -52.00
CA TYR A 16 -34.25 -31.88 -51.68
C TYR A 16 -34.36 -30.35 -51.67
N VAL A 17 -35.01 -29.75 -52.68
CA VAL A 17 -35.24 -28.30 -52.72
C VAL A 17 -36.15 -27.84 -51.57
N ARG A 18 -37.18 -28.63 -51.21
CA ARG A 18 -37.99 -28.34 -50.01
C ARG A 18 -37.20 -28.45 -48.71
N LEU A 19 -36.26 -29.39 -48.62
CA LEU A 19 -35.34 -29.51 -47.48
C LEU A 19 -34.40 -28.31 -47.39
N MET A 20 -33.82 -27.85 -48.51
CA MET A 20 -32.93 -26.69 -48.52
C MET A 20 -33.67 -25.39 -48.18
N LEU A 21 -34.89 -25.19 -48.69
CA LEU A 21 -35.74 -24.05 -48.31
C LEU A 21 -36.19 -24.12 -46.84
N ALA A 22 -36.40 -25.32 -46.30
CA ALA A 22 -36.68 -25.51 -44.87
C ALA A 22 -35.44 -25.24 -44.00
N VAL A 23 -34.22 -25.54 -44.48
CA VAL A 23 -32.97 -25.22 -43.77
C VAL A 23 -32.71 -23.72 -43.72
N ASP A 24 -33.00 -22.98 -44.80
CA ASP A 24 -32.90 -21.51 -44.80
C ASP A 24 -33.96 -20.83 -43.91
N ALA A 25 -35.16 -21.40 -43.83
CA ALA A 25 -36.23 -20.93 -42.94
C ALA A 25 -36.05 -21.36 -41.47
N TYR A 26 -35.23 -22.39 -41.21
CA TYR A 26 -34.94 -22.95 -39.89
C TYR A 26 -33.49 -22.66 -39.47
N ARG A 27 -32.95 -21.49 -39.83
CA ARG A 27 -31.80 -20.92 -39.13
C ARG A 27 -32.28 -20.54 -37.74
N PRO A 28 -31.78 -21.18 -36.67
CA PRO A 28 -32.36 -21.00 -35.34
C PRO A 28 -32.13 -19.55 -34.88
N GLN A 29 -33.16 -18.93 -34.30
CA GLN A 29 -33.14 -17.64 -33.59
C GLN A 29 -31.92 -17.45 -32.65
N ARG A 30 -31.30 -18.56 -32.25
CA ARG A 30 -30.10 -18.68 -31.42
C ARG A 30 -28.83 -18.11 -32.06
N ASP A 31 -28.65 -18.24 -33.39
CA ASP A 31 -27.46 -17.69 -34.07
C ASP A 31 -27.58 -16.17 -34.30
N ILE A 32 -28.78 -15.66 -34.61
CA ILE A 32 -29.03 -14.21 -34.78
C ILE A 32 -28.80 -13.45 -33.47
N ASN A 33 -29.22 -14.04 -32.34
CA ASN A 33 -28.96 -13.46 -31.02
C ASN A 33 -27.48 -13.51 -30.64
N GLN A 34 -26.73 -14.51 -31.09
CA GLN A 34 -25.31 -14.63 -30.76
C GLN A 34 -24.45 -13.66 -31.60
N GLU A 35 -24.70 -13.54 -32.90
CA GLU A 35 -24.01 -12.56 -33.75
C GLU A 35 -24.28 -11.11 -33.30
N ARG A 36 -25.53 -10.80 -32.93
CA ARG A 36 -25.90 -9.48 -32.39
C ARG A 36 -25.18 -9.20 -31.06
N TRP A 37 -25.17 -10.15 -30.13
CA TRP A 37 -24.51 -10.00 -28.83
C TRP A 37 -22.98 -9.87 -28.98
N GLU A 38 -22.39 -10.60 -29.92
CA GLU A 38 -20.98 -10.47 -30.28
C GLU A 38 -20.66 -9.13 -30.97
N GLN A 39 -21.61 -8.56 -31.71
CA GLN A 39 -21.47 -7.24 -32.31
C GLN A 39 -21.58 -6.14 -31.26
N GLU A 40 -22.53 -6.24 -30.33
CA GLU A 40 -22.69 -5.33 -29.19
C GLU A 40 -21.46 -5.37 -28.25
N LEU A 41 -20.85 -6.54 -28.03
CA LEU A 41 -19.58 -6.69 -27.32
C LEU A 41 -18.41 -5.99 -28.03
N ARG A 42 -18.36 -6.02 -29.37
CA ARG A 42 -17.29 -5.41 -30.18
C ARG A 42 -17.46 -3.89 -30.30
N GLU A 43 -18.68 -3.39 -30.21
CA GLU A 43 -19.03 -1.97 -30.28
C GLU A 43 -18.89 -1.23 -28.94
N ALA A 44 -18.78 -1.95 -27.81
CA ALA A 44 -18.60 -1.34 -26.49
C ALA A 44 -17.29 -0.52 -26.41
N GLY A 45 -17.43 0.81 -26.30
CA GLY A 45 -16.31 1.76 -26.32
C GLY A 45 -15.70 2.04 -24.96
N SER A 46 -16.33 1.55 -23.89
CA SER A 46 -15.87 1.71 -22.51
C SER A 46 -16.03 0.41 -21.71
N LEU A 47 -15.19 0.25 -20.68
CA LEU A 47 -15.23 -0.91 -19.78
C LEU A 47 -16.58 -1.03 -19.07
N ASP A 48 -17.25 0.09 -18.78
CA ASP A 48 -18.56 0.11 -18.14
C ASP A 48 -19.68 -0.40 -19.08
N GLU A 49 -19.63 -0.09 -20.37
CA GLU A 49 -20.59 -0.60 -21.38
C GLU A 49 -20.42 -2.09 -21.63
N LEU A 50 -19.18 -2.58 -21.69
CA LEU A 50 -18.87 -3.99 -21.88
C LEU A 50 -19.34 -4.84 -20.69
N LEU A 51 -19.16 -4.36 -19.46
CA LEU A 51 -19.59 -5.07 -18.25
C LEU A 51 -21.12 -5.15 -18.10
N MET A 52 -21.86 -4.15 -18.61
CA MET A 52 -23.32 -4.16 -18.64
C MET A 52 -23.90 -5.23 -19.57
N LEU A 53 -23.23 -5.52 -20.68
CA LEU A 53 -23.67 -6.53 -21.64
C LEU A 53 -23.50 -7.94 -21.08
N THR A 54 -22.46 -8.21 -20.28
CA THR A 54 -22.12 -9.56 -19.77
C THR A 54 -23.00 -10.11 -18.63
N GLU A 55 -24.11 -9.44 -18.29
CA GLU A 55 -25.08 -9.80 -17.23
C GLU A 55 -24.50 -10.59 -16.05
N TYR A 56 -23.49 -10.02 -15.37
CA TYR A 56 -23.05 -10.55 -14.09
C TYR A 56 -24.00 -10.02 -12.99
N PRO A 57 -24.68 -10.88 -12.20
CA PRO A 57 -25.73 -10.45 -11.28
C PRO A 57 -25.25 -9.57 -10.12
N ASP A 58 -23.94 -9.36 -10.01
CA ASP A 58 -23.31 -8.58 -8.94
C ASP A 58 -22.82 -7.19 -9.36
N TRP A 59 -23.06 -6.70 -10.59
CA TRP A 59 -22.51 -5.38 -10.98
C TRP A 59 -23.07 -4.23 -10.13
N LYS A 60 -24.34 -4.32 -9.71
CA LYS A 60 -24.96 -3.37 -8.76
C LYS A 60 -24.33 -3.49 -7.37
N LEU A 61 -24.02 -4.71 -6.91
CA LEU A 61 -23.28 -4.98 -5.67
C LEU A 61 -21.82 -4.50 -5.76
N TRP A 62 -21.19 -4.61 -6.93
CA TRP A 62 -19.83 -4.15 -7.19
C TRP A 62 -19.76 -2.62 -7.20
N ARG A 63 -20.70 -1.95 -7.88
CA ARG A 63 -20.84 -0.47 -7.82
C ARG A 63 -21.21 0.01 -6.43
N CYS A 64 -22.05 -0.72 -5.69
CA CYS A 64 -22.35 -0.44 -4.29
C CYS A 64 -21.08 -0.56 -3.43
N ARG A 65 -20.29 -1.63 -3.58
CA ARG A 65 -18.98 -1.80 -2.91
C ARG A 65 -17.97 -0.73 -3.31
N LEU A 66 -17.98 -0.24 -4.55
CA LEU A 66 -17.10 0.83 -5.01
C LEU A 66 -17.51 2.21 -4.44
N LYS A 67 -18.82 2.45 -4.31
CA LYS A 67 -19.38 3.66 -3.67
C LYS A 67 -19.21 3.62 -2.15
N LEU A 68 -19.31 2.45 -1.51
CA LEU A 68 -19.02 2.24 -0.09
C LEU A 68 -17.53 2.41 0.23
N LYS A 69 -16.62 2.04 -0.67
CA LYS A 69 -15.17 2.33 -0.48
C LYS A 69 -14.84 3.83 -0.42
N HIS A 70 -15.72 4.70 -0.90
CA HIS A 70 -15.55 6.15 -0.83
C HIS A 70 -16.26 6.79 0.38
N PHE A 71 -17.07 6.04 1.14
CA PHE A 71 -17.85 6.57 2.25
C PHE A 71 -17.67 5.68 3.48
N GLU A 72 -16.66 6.06 4.26
CA GLU A 72 -16.50 5.77 5.70
C GLU A 72 -16.43 4.29 6.11
N TYR A 73 -15.27 3.87 6.58
CA TYR A 73 -15.06 3.77 8.02
C TYR A 73 -13.62 4.13 8.31
N ALA A 74 -13.43 5.03 9.29
CA ALA A 74 -12.19 5.13 10.03
C ALA A 74 -11.79 3.71 10.44
N THR A 75 -10.82 3.14 9.74
CA THR A 75 -10.17 1.92 10.18
C THR A 75 -9.68 2.19 11.61
N PRO A 76 -10.05 1.36 12.60
CA PRO A 76 -9.30 1.29 13.86
C PRO A 76 -7.82 1.24 13.50
N PRO A 77 -6.91 1.85 14.27
CA PRO A 77 -5.54 2.06 13.83
C PRO A 77 -5.02 0.75 13.25
N GLU A 78 -4.76 0.77 11.93
CA GLU A 78 -4.19 -0.32 11.12
C GLU A 78 -2.73 -0.58 11.54
N ASN A 79 -2.43 -0.37 12.82
CA ASN A 79 -1.16 -0.51 13.47
C ASN A 79 -0.80 -1.98 13.68
N ARG A 80 -1.77 -2.91 13.60
CA ARG A 80 -1.53 -4.33 13.81
C ARG A 80 -1.76 -5.16 12.55
N ARG A 81 -0.91 -4.97 11.53
CA ARG A 81 -0.80 -5.91 10.42
C ARG A 81 -0.08 -7.16 10.93
N SER A 82 -0.86 -8.18 11.27
CA SER A 82 -0.37 -9.43 11.84
C SER A 82 0.51 -10.21 10.85
N THR A 83 1.67 -10.72 11.29
CA THR A 83 2.53 -11.66 10.55
C THR A 83 1.86 -13.01 10.25
N ARG A 84 0.60 -13.22 10.66
CA ARG A 84 -0.22 -14.41 10.43
C ARG A 84 -0.23 -14.91 8.98
N TYR A 85 -0.19 -14.01 7.99
CA TYR A 85 -0.21 -14.40 6.57
C TYR A 85 1.03 -15.21 6.16
N ALA A 86 2.12 -15.12 6.92
CA ALA A 86 3.40 -15.75 6.64
C ALA A 86 3.65 -16.99 7.54
N ALA A 87 2.73 -17.31 8.47
CA ALA A 87 2.85 -18.42 9.42
C ALA A 87 3.00 -19.81 8.77
N ALA A 88 2.47 -20.00 7.55
CA ALA A 88 2.60 -21.25 6.82
C ALA A 88 3.98 -21.43 6.14
N SER A 89 4.78 -20.37 6.04
CA SER A 89 6.01 -20.35 5.23
C SER A 89 7.29 -20.14 6.04
N PHE A 90 7.20 -19.62 7.27
CA PHE A 90 8.34 -19.25 8.09
C PHE A 90 8.19 -19.72 9.54
N SER A 91 9.32 -19.87 10.24
CA SER A 91 9.34 -20.25 11.66
C SER A 91 8.67 -19.19 12.55
N PRO A 92 8.08 -19.59 13.68
CA PRO A 92 7.44 -18.66 14.62
C PRO A 92 8.42 -17.64 15.21
N GLU A 93 9.69 -18.00 15.38
CA GLU A 93 10.75 -17.10 15.87
C GLU A 93 11.02 -15.96 14.89
N MET A 94 11.15 -16.26 13.59
CA MET A 94 11.30 -15.22 12.55
C MET A 94 10.12 -14.26 12.53
N LEU A 95 8.90 -14.80 12.61
CA LEU A 95 7.69 -13.99 12.57
C LEU A 95 7.53 -13.13 13.83
N LYS A 96 8.06 -13.58 14.96
CA LYS A 96 8.15 -12.80 16.19
C LYS A 96 9.11 -11.63 16.04
N ASP A 97 10.33 -11.86 15.55
CA ASP A 97 11.29 -10.77 15.34
C ASP A 97 10.76 -9.71 14.37
N ILE A 98 10.07 -10.13 13.31
CA ILE A 98 9.42 -9.22 12.36
C ILE A 98 8.30 -8.41 13.04
N ASP A 99 7.45 -9.07 13.84
CA ASP A 99 6.38 -8.37 14.57
C ASP A 99 6.96 -7.42 15.61
N ASP A 100 8.03 -7.80 16.31
CA ASP A 100 8.70 -6.95 17.30
C ASP A 100 9.29 -5.69 16.66
N GLU A 101 9.94 -5.81 15.50
CA GLU A 101 10.45 -4.66 14.75
C GLU A 101 9.31 -3.78 14.22
N TRP A 102 8.22 -4.40 13.75
CA TRP A 102 7.01 -3.66 13.39
C TRP A 102 6.47 -2.88 14.57
N GLN A 103 6.33 -3.53 15.74
CA GLN A 103 5.81 -2.89 16.93
C GLN A 103 6.68 -1.70 17.38
N LYS A 104 8.01 -1.87 17.36
CA LYS A 104 8.97 -0.83 17.75
C LYS A 104 9.00 0.37 16.83
N THR A 105 8.58 0.23 15.57
CA THR A 105 8.70 1.27 14.55
C THR A 105 7.38 2.01 14.24
N GLN A 106 6.29 1.68 14.93
CA GLN A 106 4.99 2.34 14.75
C GLN A 106 5.02 3.85 15.02
N CYS A 107 4.11 4.58 14.35
CA CYS A 107 3.86 6.00 14.60
C CYS A 107 3.37 6.24 16.03
N MET A 108 4.23 6.82 16.88
CA MET A 108 3.93 7.14 18.28
C MET A 108 4.82 8.30 18.77
N PRO A 109 4.48 8.95 19.90
CA PRO A 109 5.37 9.92 20.51
C PRO A 109 6.67 9.25 20.96
N ARG A 110 7.81 9.83 20.57
CA ARG A 110 9.16 9.35 20.89
C ARG A 110 9.99 10.48 21.46
N GLU A 111 10.82 10.16 22.43
CA GLU A 111 11.74 11.12 23.01
C GLU A 111 12.79 11.55 21.97
N THR A 112 12.95 12.85 21.81
CA THR A 112 13.85 13.46 20.83
C THR A 112 14.54 14.69 21.40
N CYS A 113 15.73 14.98 20.89
CA CYS A 113 16.52 16.15 21.25
C CYS A 113 16.20 17.30 20.28
N VAL A 114 15.68 18.41 20.79
CA VAL A 114 15.28 19.58 19.98
C VAL A 114 16.12 20.80 20.33
N ASP A 115 16.48 21.57 19.31
CA ASP A 115 17.24 22.82 19.42
C ASP A 115 16.30 23.95 19.89
N VAL A 116 16.57 24.51 21.07
CA VAL A 116 15.70 25.49 21.71
C VAL A 116 15.62 26.79 20.90
N ALA A 117 16.72 27.22 20.28
CA ALA A 117 16.75 28.48 19.54
C ALA A 117 15.85 28.39 18.29
N LYS A 118 15.84 27.23 17.63
CA LYS A 118 14.97 26.96 16.48
C LYS A 118 13.51 26.86 16.87
N GLU A 119 13.21 26.21 17.99
CA GLU A 119 11.83 26.06 18.50
C GLU A 119 11.20 27.39 18.91
N LEU A 120 12.01 28.30 19.48
CA LEU A 120 11.55 29.63 19.92
C LEU A 120 11.67 30.70 18.83
N GLY A 121 12.33 30.41 17.70
CA GLY A 121 12.57 31.39 16.64
C GLY A 121 13.43 32.58 17.07
N THR A 122 14.38 32.37 17.99
CA THR A 122 15.19 33.47 18.55
C THR A 122 16.25 33.97 17.57
N ASN A 123 16.57 35.26 17.67
CA ASN A 123 17.67 35.89 16.92
C ASN A 123 19.05 35.37 17.38
N THR A 124 20.07 35.47 16.53
CA THR A 124 21.46 35.04 16.77
C THR A 124 22.18 35.79 17.89
N ALA A 125 21.55 36.81 18.48
CA ALA A 125 22.07 37.55 19.63
C ALA A 125 21.83 36.85 20.98
N VAL A 126 21.00 35.80 21.02
CA VAL A 126 20.67 35.05 22.24
C VAL A 126 21.06 33.60 22.08
N PHE A 127 21.78 33.06 23.07
CA PHE A 127 22.23 31.68 23.12
C PHE A 127 21.66 30.98 24.34
N PHE A 128 21.37 29.68 24.21
CA PHE A 128 20.82 28.87 25.29
C PHE A 128 21.83 27.83 25.79
N LYS A 129 21.82 27.57 27.11
CA LYS A 129 22.62 26.53 27.77
C LYS A 129 21.72 25.70 28.71
N PRO A 130 21.54 24.39 28.46
CA PRO A 130 21.95 23.66 27.25
C PRO A 130 21.22 24.20 25.99
N PRO A 131 21.82 24.06 24.79
CA PRO A 131 21.18 24.49 23.55
C PRO A 131 20.01 23.59 23.14
N CYS A 132 19.99 22.35 23.62
CA CYS A 132 18.96 21.38 23.31
C CYS A 132 18.26 20.86 24.56
N VAL A 133 17.01 20.44 24.39
CA VAL A 133 16.19 19.83 25.44
C VAL A 133 15.50 18.58 24.92
N SER A 134 15.20 17.65 25.84
CA SER A 134 14.49 16.41 25.50
C SER A 134 12.97 16.62 25.55
N VAL A 135 12.25 16.30 24.47
CA VAL A 135 10.77 16.32 24.39
C VAL A 135 10.25 15.19 23.52
N PHE A 136 8.96 14.86 23.66
CA PHE A 136 8.31 13.90 22.79
C PHE A 136 7.88 14.54 21.46
N ARG A 137 8.26 13.90 20.36
CA ARG A 137 7.84 14.22 19.00
C ARG A 137 7.30 12.98 18.32
N CYS A 138 6.38 13.19 17.38
CA CYS A 138 5.82 12.08 16.63
C CYS A 138 6.87 11.52 15.68
N GLY A 139 7.09 10.21 15.76
CA GLY A 139 8.03 9.50 14.90
C GLY A 139 7.64 8.04 14.72
N GLY A 140 8.21 7.42 13.70
CA GLY A 140 7.88 6.06 13.28
C GLY A 140 7.34 6.03 11.85
N CYS A 141 6.97 4.83 11.42
CA CYS A 141 6.55 4.55 10.06
C CYS A 141 5.03 4.37 9.98
N CYS A 142 4.48 4.66 8.81
CA CYS A 142 3.10 4.39 8.43
C CYS A 142 3.08 3.33 7.33
N ASN A 143 2.01 2.55 7.27
CA ASN A 143 1.94 1.36 6.41
C ASN A 143 1.49 1.64 4.97
N LYS A 144 1.01 2.86 4.72
CA LYS A 144 0.52 3.32 3.42
C LYS A 144 1.46 4.39 2.89
N GLU A 145 1.60 4.44 1.57
CA GLU A 145 2.24 5.57 0.91
C GLU A 145 1.31 6.80 0.99
N GLY A 146 1.87 8.00 0.94
CA GLY A 146 1.10 9.25 0.99
C GLY A 146 0.59 9.68 2.37
N VAL A 147 0.77 8.86 3.42
CA VAL A 147 0.52 9.25 4.81
C VAL A 147 1.82 9.56 5.54
N THR A 148 1.75 10.51 6.48
CA THR A 148 2.88 10.88 7.34
C THR A 148 2.45 10.83 8.81
N CYS A 149 3.39 10.42 9.68
CA CYS A 149 3.15 10.39 11.13
C CYS A 149 3.11 11.83 11.67
N ARG A 150 1.95 12.26 12.16
CA ARG A 150 1.71 13.63 12.64
C ARG A 150 1.09 13.62 14.03
N ASN A 151 1.28 14.70 14.76
CA ASN A 151 0.64 14.90 16.06
C ASN A 151 -0.85 15.17 15.90
N THR A 152 -1.66 14.53 16.74
CA THR A 152 -3.08 14.85 16.91
C THR A 152 -3.32 15.70 18.14
N SER A 153 -2.47 15.56 19.16
CA SER A 153 -2.51 16.38 20.37
C SER A 153 -1.11 16.80 20.81
N VAL A 154 -1.01 18.02 21.35
CA VAL A 154 0.23 18.65 21.80
C VAL A 154 -0.01 19.32 23.14
N THR A 155 0.92 19.13 24.05
CA THR A 155 1.03 19.87 25.31
C THR A 155 2.32 20.70 25.28
N TYR A 156 2.42 21.70 26.16
CA TYR A 156 3.65 22.47 26.30
C TYR A 156 4.28 22.17 27.65
N VAL A 157 5.54 21.75 27.63
CA VAL A 157 6.31 21.46 28.84
C VAL A 157 7.28 22.61 29.12
N ASN A 158 7.37 22.99 30.38
CA ASN A 158 8.31 24.00 30.82
C ASN A 158 9.70 23.36 30.98
N LYS A 159 10.74 24.02 30.46
CA LYS A 159 12.14 23.67 30.65
C LYS A 159 12.85 24.89 31.24
N THR A 160 13.66 24.69 32.27
CA THR A 160 14.51 25.74 32.83
C THR A 160 15.89 25.64 32.19
N ILE A 161 16.35 26.70 31.56
CA ILE A 161 17.65 26.77 30.86
C ILE A 161 18.29 28.14 31.12
N LEU A 162 19.57 28.30 30.80
CA LEU A 162 20.24 29.60 30.86
C LEU A 162 20.18 30.28 29.49
N SER A 163 19.81 31.56 29.48
CA SER A 163 19.92 32.43 28.31
C SER A 163 21.14 33.34 28.45
N VAL A 164 21.90 33.49 27.37
CA VAL A 164 23.08 34.34 27.29
C VAL A 164 22.85 35.32 26.14
N SER A 165 22.76 36.61 26.46
CA SER A 165 22.58 37.67 25.47
C SER A 165 23.90 38.35 25.16
N LEU A 166 24.18 38.63 23.89
CA LEU A 166 25.33 39.43 23.45
C LEU A 166 25.05 40.95 23.49
N ALA A 167 23.89 41.36 23.99
CA ALA A 167 23.56 42.78 24.11
C ALA A 167 24.52 43.48 25.10
N PRO A 168 25.04 44.68 24.77
CA PRO A 168 26.10 45.35 25.51
C PRO A 168 25.75 45.70 26.97
N TYR A 169 24.46 45.64 27.33
CA TYR A 169 23.96 45.98 28.66
C TYR A 169 23.56 44.77 29.52
N LYS A 170 23.62 43.54 28.98
CA LYS A 170 23.31 42.32 29.74
C LYS A 170 24.59 41.61 30.15
N THR A 171 24.91 41.66 31.44
CA THR A 171 26.12 41.06 32.00
C THR A 171 25.81 39.69 32.59
N GLY A 172 25.89 38.64 31.78
CA GLY A 172 25.93 37.24 32.23
C GLY A 172 24.71 36.37 31.89
N PRO A 173 24.78 35.05 32.17
CA PRO A 173 23.69 34.12 31.91
C PRO A 173 22.51 34.31 32.88
N GLU A 174 21.29 34.35 32.35
CA GLU A 174 20.06 34.46 33.13
C GLU A 174 19.22 33.17 33.02
N PRO A 175 18.73 32.58 34.13
CA PRO A 175 17.83 31.44 34.09
C PRO A 175 16.47 31.87 33.52
N VAL A 176 16.00 31.14 32.51
CA VAL A 176 14.74 31.38 31.84
C VAL A 176 13.92 30.09 31.76
N LEU A 177 12.60 30.26 31.85
CA LEU A 177 11.64 29.20 31.65
C LEU A 177 11.15 29.24 30.20
N VAL A 178 11.40 28.18 29.44
CA VAL A 178 10.95 28.06 28.06
C VAL A 178 9.84 27.02 27.95
N LYS A 179 8.84 27.29 27.11
CA LYS A 179 7.74 26.37 26.81
C LYS A 179 8.01 25.69 25.48
N ILE A 180 8.17 24.37 25.51
CA ILE A 180 8.48 23.57 24.31
C ILE A 180 7.34 22.60 24.03
N ALA A 181 6.96 22.48 22.76
CA ALA A 181 5.91 21.58 22.31
C ALA A 181 6.30 20.11 22.56
N ASN A 182 5.39 19.38 23.17
CA ASN A 182 5.49 17.98 23.56
C ASN A 182 4.27 17.22 23.03
N HIS A 183 4.50 16.37 22.03
CA HIS A 183 3.42 15.62 21.39
C HIS A 183 2.94 14.52 22.33
N THR A 184 1.62 14.43 22.53
CA THR A 184 1.02 13.44 23.43
C THR A 184 0.38 12.28 22.67
N GLU A 185 -0.10 12.53 21.46
CA GLU A 185 -0.68 11.50 20.58
C GLU A 185 -0.28 11.76 19.13
N CYS A 186 -0.16 10.67 18.37
CA CYS A 186 0.26 10.68 16.98
C CYS A 186 -0.63 9.76 16.13
N MET A 187 -0.91 10.17 14.90
CA MET A 187 -1.63 9.36 13.92
C MET A 187 -1.04 9.53 12.53
N CYS A 188 -1.17 8.49 11.70
CA CYS A 188 -0.84 8.55 10.29
C CYS A 188 -1.93 9.32 9.54
N GLN A 189 -1.58 10.47 8.96
CA GLN A 189 -2.49 11.34 8.24
C GLN A 189 -2.01 11.56 6.82
N GLU A 190 -2.96 11.59 5.88
CA GLU A 190 -2.69 11.98 4.49
C GLU A 190 -2.33 13.47 4.45
N HIS A 191 -1.46 13.85 3.51
CA HIS A 191 -1.28 15.27 3.22
C HIS A 191 -2.57 15.85 2.64
N SER A 192 -3.00 17.02 3.11
CA SER A 192 -3.96 17.82 2.36
C SER A 192 -3.33 18.16 1.02
N LEU A 193 -3.69 17.41 -0.01
CA LEU A 193 -3.28 17.73 -1.37
C LEU A 193 -3.89 19.09 -1.68
N ILE A 194 -3.08 20.15 -1.69
CA ILE A 194 -3.41 21.31 -2.52
C ILE A 194 -3.52 20.70 -3.91
N ARG A 195 -4.75 20.56 -4.40
CA ARG A 195 -5.06 20.08 -5.74
C ARG A 195 -4.56 21.13 -6.73
N ARG A 196 -3.24 21.25 -6.89
CA ARG A 196 -2.70 21.72 -8.16
C ARG A 196 -3.20 20.68 -9.14
N HIS A 197 -4.16 21.07 -9.96
CA HIS A 197 -4.50 20.36 -11.18
C HIS A 197 -3.27 20.36 -12.09
N VAL A 198 -2.21 19.63 -11.70
CA VAL A 198 -1.33 19.03 -12.67
C VAL A 198 -2.23 18.00 -13.33
N ARG A 199 -2.68 18.31 -14.54
CA ARG A 199 -3.21 17.27 -15.43
C ARG A 199 -2.09 16.24 -15.51
N GLU A 200 -2.20 15.16 -14.75
CA GLU A 200 -1.39 13.99 -15.00
C GLU A 200 -1.70 13.60 -16.44
N LYS A 201 -0.76 13.89 -17.34
CA LYS A 201 -0.73 13.24 -18.64
C LYS A 201 -0.49 11.78 -18.31
N HIS A 202 -1.57 11.02 -18.11
CA HIS A 202 -1.58 9.57 -18.18
C HIS A 202 -0.96 9.20 -19.53
N LYS A 203 0.36 9.01 -19.57
CA LYS A 203 0.99 8.24 -20.62
C LYS A 203 0.53 6.81 -20.37
N LYS A 204 -0.58 6.43 -21.00
CA LYS A 204 -0.92 5.03 -21.26
C LYS A 204 0.16 4.48 -22.20
N SER A 205 1.29 4.09 -21.63
CA SER A 205 2.28 3.25 -22.29
C SER A 205 2.60 2.14 -21.31
N CYS A 206 1.71 1.14 -21.27
CA CYS A 206 2.10 -0.17 -20.80
C CYS A 206 2.97 -0.80 -21.89
N SER A 207 4.26 -0.48 -21.85
CA SER A 207 5.28 -1.29 -22.53
C SER A 207 5.81 -2.28 -21.50
N PRO A 208 5.70 -3.60 -21.70
CA PRO A 208 6.33 -4.57 -20.80
C PRO A 208 7.82 -4.60 -21.10
N THR A 209 8.57 -3.59 -20.66
CA THR A 209 10.00 -3.79 -20.41
C THR A 209 10.11 -4.73 -19.22
N ARG A 210 10.19 -6.04 -19.51
CA ARG A 210 10.69 -7.05 -18.58
C ARG A 210 12.10 -6.62 -18.19
N LYS A 211 12.23 -5.88 -17.08
CA LYS A 211 13.48 -5.87 -16.34
C LYS A 211 13.73 -7.32 -15.90
N PRO A 212 14.97 -7.84 -15.95
CA PRO A 212 15.26 -9.14 -15.38
C PRO A 212 14.75 -9.14 -13.95
N GLU A 213 13.90 -10.11 -13.65
CA GLU A 213 13.36 -10.31 -12.33
C GLU A 213 14.56 -10.54 -11.41
N ASP A 214 14.87 -9.59 -10.52
CA ASP A 214 15.78 -9.81 -9.39
C ASP A 214 15.11 -10.89 -8.50
N LYS A 215 15.19 -12.15 -8.91
CA LYS A 215 14.67 -13.30 -8.18
C LYS A 215 15.59 -13.58 -7.00
N ARG A 216 15.51 -12.69 -6.02
CA ARG A 216 16.07 -12.86 -4.66
C ARG A 216 15.20 -13.84 -3.88
N LEU A 217 14.90 -14.98 -4.50
CA LEU A 217 14.11 -16.05 -3.93
C LEU A 217 15.09 -17.05 -3.35
N CYS A 218 15.21 -17.05 -2.03
CA CYS A 218 16.00 -18.04 -1.34
C CYS A 218 15.24 -19.39 -1.29
N ASN A 219 15.99 -20.48 -1.29
CA ASN A 219 15.43 -21.81 -1.05
C ASN A 219 14.76 -21.87 0.34
N LYS A 220 13.81 -22.80 0.52
CA LYS A 220 13.06 -22.95 1.77
C LYS A 220 14.00 -23.00 2.99
N GLY A 221 13.72 -22.18 3.99
CA GLY A 221 14.51 -22.09 5.23
C GLY A 221 15.70 -21.13 5.20
N LEU A 222 15.96 -20.46 4.07
CA LEU A 222 16.99 -19.42 3.95
C LEU A 222 16.35 -18.03 3.78
N ILE A 223 17.05 -17.00 4.26
CA ILE A 223 16.68 -15.58 4.13
C ILE A 223 17.71 -14.85 3.26
N TRP A 224 17.31 -13.79 2.55
CA TRP A 224 18.23 -12.97 1.76
C TRP A 224 18.91 -11.92 2.61
N ASP A 225 20.24 -11.90 2.64
CA ASP A 225 21.03 -10.83 3.28
C ASP A 225 21.33 -9.73 2.24
N TRP A 226 20.85 -8.51 2.49
CA TRP A 226 21.05 -7.37 1.61
C TRP A 226 22.52 -6.91 1.54
N MET A 227 23.25 -7.02 2.65
CA MET A 227 24.64 -6.57 2.73
C MET A 227 25.60 -7.58 2.12
N ALA A 228 25.31 -8.88 2.28
CA ALA A 228 26.14 -9.95 1.76
C ALA A 228 25.72 -10.44 0.35
N GLU A 229 24.63 -9.89 -0.19
CA GLU A 229 24.03 -10.25 -1.49
C GLU A 229 23.87 -11.77 -1.68
N ARG A 230 23.53 -12.50 -0.61
CA ARG A 230 23.42 -13.96 -0.62
C ARG A 230 22.38 -14.48 0.37
N CYS A 231 21.91 -15.69 0.13
CA CYS A 231 21.03 -16.39 1.06
C CYS A 231 21.81 -16.89 2.29
N VAL A 232 21.26 -16.69 3.49
CA VAL A 232 21.81 -17.11 4.78
C VAL A 232 20.75 -17.86 5.60
N THR A 233 21.20 -18.62 6.59
CA THR A 233 20.31 -19.26 7.57
C THR A 233 19.85 -18.25 8.60
N TYR A 234 18.61 -18.38 9.08
CA TYR A 234 18.13 -17.66 10.26
C TYR A 234 18.29 -18.53 11.52
N PRO A 235 18.68 -17.98 12.68
CA PRO A 235 19.12 -16.60 12.89
C PRO A 235 20.51 -16.35 12.29
N SER A 236 20.69 -15.19 11.63
CA SER A 236 22.00 -14.77 11.10
C SER A 236 22.89 -14.41 12.29
N SER A 237 23.68 -15.38 12.74
CA SER A 237 24.36 -15.35 14.03
C SER A 237 25.26 -14.12 14.21
N LYS A 238 24.78 -13.15 14.98
CA LYS A 238 25.64 -12.27 15.81
C LYS A 238 25.31 -12.30 17.30
N GLN A 239 24.21 -12.93 17.71
CA GLN A 239 23.85 -13.10 19.13
C GLN A 239 24.40 -14.38 19.76
N ALA A 240 24.62 -15.45 19.00
CA ALA A 240 25.17 -16.71 19.52
C ALA A 240 26.62 -16.61 20.06
N ALA A 241 27.34 -15.53 19.73
CA ALA A 241 28.72 -15.33 20.16
C ALA A 241 28.84 -14.55 21.49
N ARG A 242 27.77 -13.91 21.99
CA ARG A 242 27.85 -13.09 23.20
C ARG A 242 27.50 -13.83 24.48
N GLU A 243 26.86 -15.00 24.37
CA GLU A 243 26.42 -15.80 25.52
C GLU A 243 27.41 -16.91 25.92
N LYS A 244 28.52 -17.07 25.18
CA LYS A 244 29.59 -18.05 25.51
C LYS A 244 30.81 -17.45 26.21
N THR A 245 30.84 -16.14 26.48
CA THR A 245 31.99 -15.48 27.13
C THR A 245 31.72 -15.04 28.57
N THR A 246 30.50 -15.22 29.09
CA THR A 246 30.13 -14.86 30.48
C THR A 246 30.02 -16.04 31.45
N MET A 247 30.44 -17.25 31.07
CA MET A 247 30.48 -18.42 31.98
C MET A 247 31.89 -18.96 32.25
N ASN A 248 32.95 -18.17 32.06
CA ASN A 248 34.32 -18.55 32.48
C ASN A 248 35.08 -17.35 33.06
N THR A 249 34.60 -16.79 34.17
CA THR A 249 35.45 -16.01 35.09
C THR A 249 34.69 -15.74 36.38
N THR A 250 35.07 -16.42 37.46
CA THR A 250 35.31 -15.90 38.83
C THR A 250 35.21 -17.05 39.85
N PRO A 251 35.87 -16.92 41.01
CA PRO A 251 37.29 -16.71 41.26
C PRO A 251 37.99 -18.00 41.75
#